data_AF-A0A3D5KB01-F1
#
_entry.id   AF-A0A3D5KB01-F1
#
_cell.length_a   1.000
_cell.length_b   1.000
_cell.length_c   1.000
_cell.angle_alpha   90.00
_cell.angle_beta   90.00
_cell.angle_gamma   90.00
#
_symmetry.space_group_name_H-M   'P 1'
#
loop_
_entity.id
_entity.type
_entity.pdbx_description
1 polymer ?
#
loop_
_entity_poly.entity_id
_entity_poly.type
_entity_poly.pdbx_seq_one_letter_code
_entity_poly.pdbx_strand_id
1 'polypeptide(L)'
;LTDEGFRVTKLATTGGFLKAGNTTLMIGVEEEKVDSALAFIENICKTRKQVVTSPSPIVGTTGMYVPYPVEVQVGGATVFVIDVDKFLRY
;
A
#
# COMPACT_ATOMS: atom_id res chain seq x y z
N LEU A 1 4.58 -12.48 -8.21
CA LEU A 1 3.13 -12.58 -8.51
C LEU A 1 2.92 -12.99 -9.97
N THR A 2 3.23 -12.15 -10.96
CA THR A 2 3.13 -12.55 -12.38
C THR A 2 4.00 -13.74 -12.72
N ASP A 3 5.24 -13.75 -12.21
CA ASP A 3 6.20 -14.84 -12.45
C ASP A 3 5.80 -16.13 -11.74
N GLU A 4 4.98 -16.02 -10.70
CA GLU A 4 4.35 -17.14 -9.97
C GLU A 4 3.03 -17.59 -10.63
N GLY A 5 2.69 -17.02 -11.78
CA GLY A 5 1.48 -17.34 -12.54
C GLY A 5 0.19 -16.67 -12.06
N PHE A 6 0.26 -15.77 -11.07
CA PHE A 6 -0.92 -15.02 -10.61
C PHE A 6 -1.32 -13.92 -11.60
N ARG A 7 -2.62 -13.78 -11.82
CA ARG A 7 -3.18 -12.68 -12.62
C ARG A 7 -3.44 -11.47 -11.76
N VAL A 8 -2.90 -10.34 -12.18
CA VAL A 8 -2.94 -9.11 -11.40
C VAL A 8 -3.50 -7.98 -12.25
N THR A 9 -4.47 -7.25 -11.68
CA THR A 9 -4.89 -5.94 -12.18
C THR A 9 -4.35 -4.89 -11.22
N LYS A 10 -3.62 -3.91 -11.75
CA LYS A 10 -3.01 -2.83 -10.96
C LYS A 10 -3.84 -1.56 -11.06
N LEU A 11 -4.15 -0.96 -9.92
CA LEU A 11 -4.84 0.32 -9.79
C LEU A 11 -3.92 1.34 -9.12
N ALA A 12 -3.84 2.53 -9.69
CA ALA A 12 -3.20 3.67 -9.04
C ALA A 12 -4.19 4.27 -8.03
N THR A 13 -3.82 4.29 -6.76
CA THR A 13 -4.68 4.76 -5.67
C THR A 13 -3.95 5.81 -4.82
N THR A 14 -4.65 6.46 -3.91
CA THR A 14 -4.06 7.39 -2.94
C THR A 14 -4.55 7.06 -1.54
N GLY A 15 -3.63 6.95 -0.58
CA GLY A 15 -3.98 6.66 0.81
C GLY A 15 -4.61 7.87 1.49
N GLY A 16 -5.79 7.69 2.12
CA GLY A 16 -6.55 8.80 2.71
C GLY A 16 -5.83 9.53 3.85
N PHE A 17 -4.97 8.84 4.61
CA PHE A 17 -4.27 9.43 5.76
C PHE A 17 -3.07 10.31 5.33
N LEU A 18 -2.16 9.75 4.53
CA LEU A 18 -0.92 10.45 4.15
C LEU A 18 -1.05 11.22 2.83
N LYS A 19 -2.20 11.12 2.14
CA LYS A 19 -2.41 11.59 0.76
C LYS A 19 -1.28 11.18 -0.19
N ALA A 20 -0.60 10.08 0.13
CA ALA A 20 0.52 9.54 -0.62
C ALA A 20 0.02 8.53 -1.63
N GLY A 21 0.61 8.54 -2.83
CA GLY A 21 0.32 7.55 -3.87
C GLY A 21 0.61 6.14 -3.36
N ASN A 22 -0.36 5.25 -3.50
CA ASN A 22 -0.22 3.83 -3.23
C ASN A 22 -0.68 3.03 -4.45
N THR A 23 -0.42 1.72 -4.42
CA THR A 23 -0.83 0.80 -5.46
C THR A 23 -1.76 -0.22 -4.86
N THR A 24 -2.96 -0.33 -5.40
CA THR A 24 -3.88 -1.44 -5.10
C THR A 24 -3.74 -2.49 -6.18
N LEU A 25 -3.58 -3.75 -5.77
CA LEU A 25 -3.56 -4.90 -6.66
C LEU A 25 -4.86 -5.69 -6.45
N MET A 26 -5.58 -5.97 -7.53
CA MET A 26 -6.66 -6.94 -7.54
C MET A 26 -6.14 -8.23 -8.17
N ILE A 27 -6.25 -9.34 -7.45
CA ILE A 27 -5.65 -10.62 -7.83
C ILE A 27 -6.74 -11.67 -7.77
N GLY A 28 -7.04 -12.29 -8.92
CA GLY A 28 -7.92 -13.46 -8.97
C GLY A 28 -7.10 -14.72 -8.71
N VAL A 29 -7.46 -15.48 -7.68
CA VAL A 29 -6.71 -16.64 -7.19
C VAL A 29 -7.67 -17.81 -6.94
N GLU A 30 -7.28 -19.01 -7.37
CA GLU A 30 -7.97 -20.26 -7.01
C GLU A 30 -7.83 -20.52 -5.50
N GLU A 31 -8.86 -21.05 -4.84
CA GLU A 31 -8.91 -21.22 -3.38
C GLU A 31 -7.66 -21.91 -2.81
N GLU A 32 -7.21 -23.00 -3.45
CA GLU A 32 -6.02 -23.78 -3.07
C GLU A 32 -4.71 -22.98 -3.10
N LYS A 33 -4.69 -21.84 -3.80
CA LYS A 33 -3.49 -21.00 -3.98
C LYS A 33 -3.54 -19.71 -3.17
N VAL A 34 -4.62 -19.44 -2.42
CA VAL A 34 -4.78 -18.21 -1.63
C VAL A 34 -3.64 -18.06 -0.62
N ASP A 35 -3.35 -19.10 0.16
CA ASP A 35 -2.29 -19.06 1.17
C ASP A 35 -0.90 -18.84 0.56
N SER A 36 -0.65 -19.44 -0.61
CA SER A 36 0.60 -19.24 -1.36
C SER A 36 0.75 -17.78 -1.81
N ALA A 37 -0.34 -17.16 -2.28
CA ALA A 37 -0.35 -15.75 -2.65
C ALA A 37 -0.12 -14.83 -1.45
N LEU A 38 -0.76 -15.13 -0.30
CA LEU A 38 -0.60 -14.38 0.94
C LEU A 38 0.84 -14.46 1.46
N ALA A 39 1.43 -15.65 1.49
CA ALA A 39 2.82 -15.85 1.90
C ALA A 39 3.79 -15.08 0.99
N PHE A 40 3.54 -15.07 -0.32
CA PHE A 40 4.34 -14.29 -1.27
C PHE A 40 4.23 -12.78 -1.01
N ILE A 41 3.01 -12.27 -0.79
CA ILE A 41 2.78 -10.86 -0.48
C ILE A 41 3.47 -10.48 0.84
N GLU A 42 3.35 -11.29 1.88
CA GLU A 42 3.99 -11.04 3.18
C GLU A 42 5.52 -11.02 3.07
N ASN A 43 6.10 -11.91 2.26
CA ASN A 43 7.54 -11.96 2.06
C ASN A 43 8.07 -10.68 1.40
N ILE A 44 7.34 -10.14 0.42
CA ILE A 44 7.77 -8.95 -0.34
C ILE A 44 7.39 -7.64 0.37
N CYS A 45 6.17 -7.52 0.87
CA CYS A 45 5.64 -6.28 1.39
C CYS A 45 6.04 -6.09 2.86
N LYS A 46 7.20 -5.48 3.08
CA LYS A 46 7.68 -5.13 4.43
C LYS A 46 7.34 -3.69 4.80
N THR A 47 7.05 -3.48 6.08
CA THR A 47 6.84 -2.14 6.66
C THR A 47 8.18 -1.41 6.73
N ARG A 48 8.19 -0.13 6.35
CA ARG A 48 9.34 0.78 6.47
C ARG A 48 8.95 2.02 7.27
N LYS A 49 9.92 2.62 7.94
CA LYS A 49 9.73 3.96 8.52
C LYS A 49 9.90 5.00 7.41
N GLN A 50 8.94 5.90 7.27
CA GLN A 50 9.09 7.08 6.42
C GLN A 50 8.96 8.33 7.28
N VAL A 51 9.89 9.25 7.06
CA VAL A 51 9.84 10.58 7.65
C VAL A 51 8.95 11.43 6.76
N VAL A 52 7.84 11.93 7.28
CA VAL A 52 7.02 12.93 6.58
C VAL A 52 7.54 14.29 7.03
N THR A 53 8.18 15.02 6.11
CA THR A 53 8.58 16.39 6.36
C THR A 53 7.36 17.28 6.25
N SER A 54 6.98 17.87 7.38
CA SER A 54 6.00 18.94 7.48
C SER A 54 6.38 20.14 6.58
N PRO A 55 5.39 20.90 6.07
CA PRO A 55 5.62 21.95 5.08
C PRO A 55 6.62 23.01 5.56
N SER A 56 7.25 23.69 4.59
CA SER A 56 8.32 24.67 4.76
C SER A 56 8.04 25.67 5.89
N PRO A 57 9.09 26.09 6.64
CA PRO A 57 8.92 27.00 7.77
C PRO A 57 8.17 28.26 7.35
N ILE A 58 7.08 28.56 8.07
CA ILE A 58 6.34 29.80 7.87
C ILE A 58 7.19 30.90 8.51
N VAL A 59 7.77 31.78 7.69
CA VAL A 59 8.43 33.00 8.18
C VAL A 59 7.32 33.99 8.54
N GLY A 60 6.89 33.96 9.80
CA GLY A 60 5.98 34.93 10.37
C GLY A 60 6.75 36.10 11.00
N THR A 61 6.07 37.23 11.19
CA THR A 61 6.60 38.45 11.82
C THR A 61 7.11 38.26 13.26
N THR A 62 6.79 37.12 13.89
CA THR A 62 7.14 36.77 15.28
C THR A 62 8.19 35.67 15.43
N GLY A 63 8.84 35.22 14.34
CA GLY A 63 9.94 34.23 14.39
C GLY A 63 9.74 33.03 13.47
N MET A 64 10.77 32.20 13.35
CA MET A 64 10.81 31.03 12.47
C MET A 64 10.27 29.78 13.18
N TYR A 65 9.12 29.26 12.74
CA TYR A 65 8.59 27.98 13.22
C TYR A 65 9.03 26.86 12.28
N VAL A 66 9.93 25.98 12.77
CA VAL A 66 10.35 24.78 12.05
C VAL A 66 9.58 23.58 12.62
N PRO A 67 8.65 22.97 11.87
CA PRO A 67 7.92 21.82 12.37
C PRO A 67 8.85 20.59 12.43
N TYR A 68 8.79 19.84 13.54
CA TYR A 68 9.58 18.63 13.72
C TYR A 68 9.08 17.50 12.80
N PRO A 69 9.99 16.76 12.13
CA PRO A 69 9.62 15.62 11.31
C PRO A 69 8.93 14.54 12.15
N VAL A 70 7.81 14.02 11.64
CA VAL A 70 7.09 12.90 12.27
C VAL A 70 7.47 11.61 11.54
N GLU A 71 7.96 10.62 12.29
CA GLU A 71 8.14 9.25 11.78
C GLU A 71 6.79 8.56 11.69
N VAL A 72 6.39 8.15 10.49
CA VAL A 72 5.23 7.27 10.28
C VAL A 72 5.70 5.92 9.78
N GLN A 73 5.12 4.83 10.29
CA GLN A 73 5.27 3.53 9.66
C GLN A 73 4.41 3.49 8.39
N VAL A 74 5.03 3.15 7.27
CA VAL A 74 4.39 3.01 5.96
C VAL A 74 4.92 1.80 5.23
N GLY A 75 4.11 1.22 4.36
CA GLY A 75 4.43 -0.06 3.73
C GLY A 75 3.78 -1.21 4.48
N GLY A 76 4.21 -2.43 4.17
CA GLY A 76 3.36 -3.60 4.35
C GLY A 76 2.27 -3.68 3.27
N ALA A 77 1.44 -4.70 3.35
CA ALA A 77 0.27 -4.87 2.49
C ALA A 77 -0.97 -4.98 3.36
N THR A 78 -1.98 -4.16 3.08
CA THR A 78 -3.34 -4.39 3.57
C THR A 78 -4.04 -5.27 2.53
N VAL A 79 -4.42 -6.48 2.93
CA VAL A 79 -5.01 -7.47 2.03
C VAL A 79 -6.43 -7.78 2.49
N PHE A 80 -7.37 -7.75 1.55
CA PHE A 80 -8.74 -8.21 1.75
C PHE A 80 -8.95 -9.46 0.90
N VAL A 81 -9.35 -10.56 1.53
CA VAL A 81 -9.75 -11.79 0.84
C VAL A 81 -11.26 -11.79 0.76
N ILE A 82 -11.80 -11.98 -0.45
CA ILE A 82 -13.23 -11.92 -0.73
C ILE A 82 -13.59 -13.17 -1.53
N ASP A 83 -14.57 -13.92 -1.06
CA ASP A 83 -15.07 -15.10 -1.75
C ASP A 83 -15.81 -14.70 -3.04
N VAL A 84 -15.63 -15.50 -4.09
CA VAL A 84 -16.23 -15.24 -5.40
C VAL A 84 -17.22 -16.36 -5.71
N ASP A 85 -18.53 -16.03 -5.63
CA ASP A 85 -19.60 -17.00 -5.94
C ASP A 85 -19.55 -17.48 -7.39
N LYS A 86 -19.13 -16.62 -8.33
CA LYS A 86 -19.08 -16.93 -9.75
C LYS A 86 -17.98 -16.17 -10.47
N PHE A 87 -17.07 -16.91 -11.10
CA PHE A 87 -16.06 -16.36 -12.00
C PHE A 87 -16.38 -16.70 -13.46
N LEU A 88 -16.33 -15.70 -14.34
CA LEU A 88 -16.57 -15.84 -15.77
C LEU A 88 -15.42 -15.19 -16.54
N ARG A 89 -14.97 -15.84 -17.60
CA ARG A 89 -13.96 -15.30 -18.52
C ARG A 89 -14.38 -15.59 -19.96
N TYR A 90 -14.46 -14.54 -20.76
CA TYR A 90 -14.76 -14.58 -22.19
C TYR A 90 -13.49 -14.31 -23.00
#